data_AF-A0A6M2AR21-F1
#
_entry.id   AF-A0A6M2AR21-F1
#
_cell.length_a   1.000
_cell.length_b   1.000
_cell.length_c   1.000
_cell.angle_alpha   90.00
_cell.angle_beta   90.00
_cell.angle_gamma   90.00
#
_symmetry.space_group_name_H-M   'P 1'
#
loop_
_entity.id
_entity.type
_entity.pdbx_description
1 polymer ?
#
loop_
_entity_poly.entity_id
_entity_poly.type
_entity_poly.pdbx_seq_one_letter_code
_entity_poly.pdbx_strand_id
1 'polypeptide(L)'
;MSSHYEAPIREPLVLGEKSYQDISADVAAPVLGKANKSWWIVFTIALIAFLWGLGCIIYTVSTGIGVWGLNKTVGWAWDITNFVWWVGIGHAGTLISAVLLLFRQKWRMAVNRSAEAMTIFAVVQAGLFPIIHMGRPWLAYWVLPIPNQFGSLWVNFNSPLLWDVFAISTYLSISLVFWWTGLLPDFAMIRDKTKSPFQKKIYGILSFGWSGRVKDWQRFEEVSLVLAGLATPLVLSVHTIVSFDFATSVVPGWHSTIYPPYFVAGAIFSGFAMVQTLLIIMRKVSNLENYITIVHIEYMNKVILLTGGIVTVAYATEYFVMWYSGVPYEDYTYLSYGAATGPYWWAFWALIICNFVVPMTLWIKKYRRNIIWTFIVALVINIGMWFERFNIIVVNITKDRLTSSWTMFQPTFVDIGTFVGTIGFFFVLFLLYARTFPVIAQAEVKTILKSSGEKFKNLRAKHGNDVSHVRALDGGPVVEKPVASQNIVSDKAKVDSLLSTIGTFNPDVEEQDDLKLINGVGPVMEQKLHQIGIFTFDQVSRMTDREYDLLDEIVSEFPGRAKRDDWAGQALILKNNK
;
A
#
# COMPACT_ATOMS: atom_id res chain seq x y z
N MET A 1 -15.55 2.46 -27.25
CA MET A 1 -14.78 1.20 -27.15
C MET A 1 -13.34 1.57 -26.80
N SER A 2 -12.83 1.23 -25.61
CA SER A 2 -11.40 1.39 -25.30
C SER A 2 -10.78 0.00 -25.12
N SER A 3 -10.05 -0.43 -26.14
CA SER A 3 -9.18 -1.60 -26.07
C SER A 3 -8.20 -1.42 -24.89
N HIS A 4 -8.17 -2.41 -24.00
CA HIS A 4 -7.30 -2.39 -22.83
C HIS A 4 -5.90 -2.88 -23.22
N TYR A 5 -4.92 -1.97 -23.34
CA TYR A 5 -3.54 -2.28 -23.76
C TYR A 5 -2.64 -2.77 -22.60
N GLU A 6 -3.00 -3.86 -21.92
CA GLU A 6 -2.09 -4.43 -20.90
C GLU A 6 -1.03 -5.34 -21.56
N ALA A 7 0.24 -5.17 -21.21
CA ALA A 7 1.29 -6.07 -21.65
C ALA A 7 1.10 -7.49 -21.06
N PRO A 8 1.21 -8.56 -21.87
CA PRO A 8 1.00 -9.94 -21.42
C PRO A 8 2.08 -10.45 -20.44
N ILE A 9 3.21 -9.75 -20.35
CA ILE A 9 4.36 -10.12 -19.50
C ILE A 9 4.06 -9.98 -18.00
N ARG A 10 3.07 -9.16 -17.61
CA ARG A 10 2.81 -8.86 -16.19
C ARG A 10 2.10 -10.03 -15.52
N GLU A 11 2.66 -10.54 -14.43
CA GLU A 11 1.99 -11.51 -13.54
C GLU A 11 0.70 -10.91 -12.93
N PRO A 12 -0.31 -11.73 -12.59
CA PRO A 12 -1.51 -11.27 -11.88
C PRO A 12 -1.19 -10.85 -10.44
N LEU A 13 -1.84 -9.77 -9.98
CA LEU A 13 -1.70 -9.26 -8.61
C LEU A 13 -2.79 -9.80 -7.67
N VAL A 14 -3.95 -10.16 -8.20
CA VAL A 14 -5.02 -10.83 -7.46
C VAL A 14 -5.18 -12.23 -8.03
N LEU A 15 -4.99 -13.24 -7.19
CA LEU A 15 -5.07 -14.66 -7.56
C LEU A 15 -6.47 -15.21 -7.35
N GLY A 16 -6.79 -16.26 -8.11
CA GLY A 16 -8.08 -16.93 -8.11
C GLY A 16 -9.15 -16.19 -8.90
N GLU A 17 -10.29 -16.86 -9.08
CA GLU A 17 -11.44 -16.33 -9.82
C GLU A 17 -12.34 -15.39 -9.00
N LYS A 18 -11.72 -14.44 -8.30
CA LYS A 18 -12.40 -13.54 -7.36
C LYS A 18 -13.22 -12.45 -8.05
N SER A 19 -14.42 -12.22 -7.54
CA SER A 19 -15.32 -11.11 -7.90
C SER A 19 -15.18 -9.91 -6.95
N TYR A 20 -15.85 -8.80 -7.27
CA TYR A 20 -15.93 -7.63 -6.38
C TYR A 20 -16.55 -7.94 -5.00
N GLN A 21 -17.52 -8.86 -4.98
CA GLN A 21 -18.19 -9.26 -3.74
C GLN A 21 -17.26 -10.10 -2.87
N ASP A 22 -16.47 -10.98 -3.48
CA ASP A 22 -15.50 -11.84 -2.79
C ASP A 22 -14.43 -11.01 -2.10
N ILE A 23 -13.89 -9.98 -2.76
CA ILE A 23 -12.92 -9.05 -2.14
C ILE A 23 -13.49 -8.46 -0.86
N SER A 24 -14.70 -7.91 -0.92
CA SER A 24 -15.32 -7.33 0.26
C SER A 24 -15.75 -8.36 1.30
N ALA A 25 -15.95 -9.63 0.93
CA ALA A 25 -16.27 -10.70 1.87
C ALA A 25 -15.01 -11.15 2.61
N ASP A 26 -13.94 -11.44 1.87
CA ASP A 26 -12.65 -11.89 2.40
C ASP A 26 -12.03 -10.86 3.35
N VAL A 27 -12.04 -9.57 2.97
CA VAL A 27 -11.45 -8.51 3.82
C VAL A 27 -12.32 -8.18 5.04
N ALA A 28 -13.65 -8.29 4.93
CA ALA A 28 -14.56 -8.03 6.05
C ALA A 28 -14.65 -9.23 7.02
N ALA A 29 -14.38 -10.45 6.57
CA ALA A 29 -14.53 -11.66 7.39
C ALA A 29 -13.69 -11.64 8.67
N PRO A 30 -12.40 -11.25 8.67
CA PRO A 30 -11.65 -11.07 9.90
C PRO A 30 -12.30 -10.04 10.83
N VAL A 31 -12.75 -8.89 10.31
CA VAL A 31 -13.30 -7.81 11.13
C VAL A 31 -14.65 -8.17 11.76
N LEU A 32 -15.53 -8.83 11.00
CA LEU A 32 -16.87 -9.19 11.45
C LEU A 32 -16.92 -10.51 12.23
N GLY A 33 -15.91 -11.37 12.06
CA GLY A 33 -15.81 -12.67 12.74
C GLY A 33 -15.34 -12.56 14.19
N LYS A 34 -15.35 -13.70 14.89
CA LYS A 34 -14.73 -13.82 16.23
C LYS A 34 -13.23 -14.05 16.11
N ALA A 35 -12.46 -13.54 17.08
CA ALA A 35 -11.03 -13.81 17.16
C ALA A 35 -10.79 -15.30 17.45
N ASN A 36 -9.82 -15.89 16.77
CA ASN A 36 -9.43 -17.29 16.98
C ASN A 36 -8.55 -17.43 18.24
N LYS A 37 -8.31 -18.67 18.69
CA LYS A 37 -7.48 -18.97 19.87
C LYS A 37 -6.04 -18.45 19.71
N SER A 38 -5.47 -18.55 18.51
CA SER A 38 -4.11 -18.07 18.22
C SER A 38 -3.97 -16.56 18.44
N TRP A 39 -4.97 -15.77 18.02
CA TRP A 39 -4.97 -14.33 18.26
C TRP A 39 -4.96 -14.01 19.75
N TRP A 40 -5.78 -14.67 20.56
CA TRP A 40 -5.79 -14.46 22.01
C TRP A 40 -4.46 -14.82 22.66
N ILE A 41 -3.82 -15.92 22.26
CA ILE A 41 -2.50 -16.31 22.77
C ILE A 41 -1.47 -15.22 22.48
N VAL A 42 -1.36 -14.78 21.22
CA VAL A 42 -0.37 -13.76 20.82
C VAL A 42 -0.69 -12.40 21.46
N PHE A 43 -1.96 -12.03 21.54
CA PHE A 43 -2.41 -10.79 22.20
C PHE A 43 -2.04 -10.79 23.69
N THR A 44 -2.26 -11.89 24.41
CA THR A 44 -1.87 -12.02 25.82
C THR A 44 -0.36 -11.93 26.01
N ILE A 45 0.44 -12.55 25.15
CA ILE A 45 1.91 -12.44 25.21
C ILE A 45 2.36 -10.98 25.00
N ALA A 46 1.83 -10.31 23.98
CA ALA A 46 2.13 -8.91 23.69
C ALA A 46 1.71 -7.99 24.85
N LEU A 47 0.54 -8.26 25.44
CA LEU A 47 0.02 -7.50 26.58
C LEU A 47 0.89 -7.67 27.83
N ILE A 48 1.36 -8.89 28.13
CA ILE A 48 2.27 -9.14 29.26
C ILE A 48 3.59 -8.38 29.05
N ALA A 49 4.17 -8.44 27.85
CA ALA A 49 5.39 -7.70 27.52
C ALA A 49 5.18 -6.18 27.67
N PHE A 50 4.06 -5.65 27.19
CA PHE A 50 3.70 -4.24 27.36
C PHE A 50 3.57 -3.84 28.84
N LEU A 51 2.83 -4.61 29.64
CA LEU A 51 2.62 -4.30 31.06
C LEU A 51 3.93 -4.36 31.85
N TRP A 52 4.82 -5.30 31.53
CA TRP A 52 6.15 -5.37 32.11
C TRP A 52 6.98 -4.13 31.76
N GLY A 53 7.02 -3.73 30.49
CA GLY A 53 7.71 -2.53 30.05
C GLY A 53 7.14 -1.24 30.63
N LEU A 54 5.82 -1.15 30.78
CA LEU A 54 5.17 -0.04 31.48
C LEU A 54 5.63 0.05 32.94
N GLY A 55 5.77 -1.09 33.62
CA GLY A 55 6.37 -1.18 34.95
C GLY A 55 7.81 -0.65 34.98
N CYS A 56 8.65 -1.02 34.01
CA CYS A 56 10.01 -0.51 33.86
C CYS A 56 10.05 1.01 33.63
N ILE A 57 9.15 1.55 32.80
CA ILE A 57 9.05 2.99 32.54
C ILE A 57 8.65 3.75 33.82
N ILE A 58 7.60 3.30 34.52
CA ILE A 58 7.15 3.92 35.77
C ILE A 58 8.27 3.88 36.82
N TYR A 59 8.97 2.75 36.94
CA TYR A 59 10.10 2.61 37.84
C TYR A 59 11.21 3.62 37.50
N THR A 60 11.61 3.74 36.23
CA THR A 60 12.64 4.69 35.79
C THR A 60 12.23 6.14 36.08
N VAL A 61 11.02 6.54 35.72
CA VAL A 61 10.55 7.92 35.92
C VAL A 61 10.44 8.28 37.41
N SER A 62 10.05 7.32 38.26
CA SER A 62 9.89 7.55 39.70
C SER A 62 11.21 7.53 40.49
N THR A 63 12.23 6.80 40.03
CA THR A 63 13.51 6.64 40.75
C THR A 63 14.68 7.40 40.13
N GLY A 64 14.58 7.76 38.85
CA GLY A 64 15.57 8.53 38.09
C GLY A 64 16.24 7.73 36.97
N ILE A 65 16.80 8.46 35.99
CA ILE A 65 17.46 7.90 34.79
C ILE A 65 18.69 7.05 35.12
N GLY A 66 19.31 7.22 36.29
CA GLY A 66 20.49 6.44 36.71
C GLY A 66 20.25 4.94 36.88
N VAL A 67 19.01 4.46 36.77
CA VAL A 67 18.66 3.04 36.71
C VAL A 67 19.03 2.40 35.37
N TRP A 68 19.08 3.20 34.30
CA TRP A 68 19.61 2.76 33.01
C TRP A 68 21.12 2.59 33.07
N GLY A 69 21.67 1.76 32.19
CA GLY A 69 23.11 1.48 32.10
C GLY A 69 23.95 2.63 31.54
N LEU A 70 23.43 3.85 31.56
CA LEU A 70 24.08 5.04 31.06
C LEU A 70 25.28 5.41 31.92
N ASN A 71 26.22 6.13 31.32
CA ASN A 71 27.44 6.60 31.96
C ASN A 71 27.57 8.11 31.78
N LYS A 72 28.40 8.77 32.60
CA LYS A 72 28.71 10.20 32.42
C LYS A 72 29.36 10.49 31.05
N THR A 73 30.06 9.52 30.46
CA THR A 73 30.60 9.64 29.09
C THR A 73 29.53 9.22 28.07
N VAL A 74 28.96 8.03 28.23
CA VAL A 74 27.93 7.48 27.33
C VAL A 74 26.55 7.88 27.85
N GLY A 75 26.17 9.12 27.56
CA GLY A 75 24.88 9.71 27.97
C GLY A 75 23.67 9.22 27.16
N TRP A 76 23.92 8.61 25.99
CA TRP A 76 22.91 8.00 25.13
C TRP A 76 23.36 6.61 24.69
N ALA A 77 22.42 5.67 24.70
CA ALA A 77 22.64 4.30 24.26
C ALA A 77 21.32 3.70 23.78
N TRP A 78 20.72 2.79 24.55
CA TRP A 78 19.51 2.04 24.15
C TRP A 78 18.29 2.93 23.95
N ASP A 79 18.17 4.00 24.74
CA ASP A 79 17.11 5.00 24.62
C ASP A 79 17.01 5.59 23.21
N ILE A 80 18.05 6.31 22.76
CA ILE A 80 18.03 6.95 21.45
C ILE A 80 18.25 5.93 20.33
N THR A 81 18.92 4.79 20.58
CA THR A 81 19.02 3.69 19.61
C THR A 81 17.63 3.18 19.22
N ASN A 82 16.79 2.91 20.22
CA ASN A 82 15.43 2.41 20.01
C ASN A 82 14.53 3.48 19.41
N PHE A 83 14.69 4.73 19.81
CA PHE A 83 14.00 5.87 19.20
C PHE A 83 14.21 5.91 17.68
N VAL A 84 15.47 5.99 17.23
CA VAL A 84 15.79 6.11 15.80
C VAL A 84 15.39 4.83 15.05
N TRP A 85 15.49 3.66 15.68
CA TRP A 85 15.05 2.39 15.11
C TRP A 85 13.53 2.36 14.87
N TRP A 86 12.73 2.79 15.85
CA TRP A 86 11.26 2.86 15.71
C TRP A 86 10.83 3.93 14.69
N VAL A 87 11.47 5.10 14.67
CA VAL A 87 11.24 6.11 13.61
C VAL A 87 11.57 5.53 12.24
N GLY A 88 12.71 4.85 12.12
CA GLY A 88 13.15 4.19 10.90
C GLY A 88 12.12 3.19 10.36
N ILE A 89 11.63 2.29 11.21
CA ILE A 89 10.56 1.34 10.87
C ILE A 89 9.32 2.08 10.37
N GLY A 90 8.97 3.19 11.02
CA GLY A 90 7.81 4.00 10.68
C GLY A 90 7.85 4.63 9.28
N HIS A 91 9.00 4.72 8.60
CA HIS A 91 9.07 5.38 7.29
C HIS A 91 8.66 4.51 6.11
N ALA A 92 8.72 3.18 6.21
CA ALA A 92 8.38 2.35 5.07
C ALA A 92 6.90 2.40 4.71
N GLY A 93 6.00 2.58 5.68
CA GLY A 93 4.58 2.61 5.39
C GLY A 93 4.13 3.82 4.60
N THR A 94 4.59 5.00 4.98
CA THR A 94 4.36 6.25 4.23
C THR A 94 5.07 6.25 2.89
N LEU A 95 6.24 5.61 2.76
CA LEU A 95 6.84 5.41 1.44
C LEU A 95 5.95 4.53 0.54
N ILE A 96 5.46 3.41 1.06
CA ILE A 96 4.59 2.50 0.31
C ILE A 96 3.29 3.20 -0.11
N SER A 97 2.72 4.05 0.74
CA SER A 97 1.44 4.69 0.45
C SER A 97 1.55 5.99 -0.34
N ALA A 98 2.63 6.77 -0.18
CA ALA A 98 2.85 8.03 -0.88
C ALA A 98 3.75 7.88 -2.11
N VAL A 99 4.99 7.41 -1.95
CA VAL A 99 5.98 7.37 -3.05
C VAL A 99 5.56 6.40 -4.15
N LEU A 100 5.09 5.20 -3.79
CA LEU A 100 4.60 4.25 -4.79
C LEU A 100 3.30 4.72 -5.46
N LEU A 101 2.52 5.58 -4.80
CA LEU A 101 1.35 6.22 -5.40
C LEU A 101 1.80 7.24 -6.46
N LEU A 102 2.81 8.05 -6.18
CA LEU A 102 3.42 8.98 -7.15
C LEU A 102 3.97 8.24 -8.38
N PHE A 103 4.62 7.09 -8.18
CA PHE A 103 5.08 6.20 -9.26
C PHE A 103 3.98 5.31 -9.87
N ARG A 104 2.72 5.50 -9.46
CA ARG A 104 1.54 4.75 -9.95
C ARG A 104 1.71 3.23 -9.91
N GLN A 105 2.41 2.71 -8.90
CA GLN A 105 2.71 1.29 -8.77
C GLN A 105 1.50 0.52 -8.23
N LYS A 106 0.81 -0.23 -9.10
CA LYS A 106 -0.43 -0.95 -8.77
C LYS A 106 -0.31 -2.02 -7.67
N TRP A 107 0.88 -2.56 -7.42
CA TRP A 107 1.07 -3.60 -6.40
C TRP A 107 0.97 -3.07 -4.96
N ARG A 108 1.08 -1.75 -4.74
CA ARG A 108 0.94 -1.17 -3.40
C ARG A 108 -0.47 -1.37 -2.79
N MET A 109 -1.49 -1.54 -3.63
CA MET A 109 -2.91 -1.51 -3.23
C MET A 109 -3.30 -2.63 -2.25
N ALA A 110 -2.54 -3.73 -2.22
CA ALA A 110 -2.77 -4.84 -1.29
C ALA A 110 -2.01 -4.68 0.05
N VAL A 111 -1.11 -3.70 0.15
CA VAL A 111 -0.15 -3.56 1.27
C VAL A 111 -0.31 -2.23 2.01
N ASN A 112 -0.66 -1.16 1.30
CA ASN A 112 -0.69 0.22 1.81
C ASN A 112 -1.32 0.35 3.19
N ARG A 113 -2.51 -0.22 3.39
CA ARG A 113 -3.31 -0.02 4.59
C ARG A 113 -2.64 -0.61 5.85
N SER A 114 -2.10 -1.81 5.75
CA SER A 114 -1.30 -2.42 6.81
C SER A 114 0.02 -1.69 7.05
N ALA A 115 0.63 -1.14 6.00
CA ALA A 115 1.90 -0.42 6.10
C ALA A 115 1.73 0.95 6.77
N GLU A 116 0.65 1.67 6.46
CA GLU A 116 0.27 2.92 7.13
C GLU A 116 -0.03 2.69 8.63
N ALA A 117 -0.75 1.62 8.96
CA ALA A 117 -1.00 1.26 10.36
C ALA A 117 0.31 0.97 11.12
N MET A 118 1.25 0.24 10.49
CA MET A 118 2.59 0.01 11.03
C MET A 118 3.30 1.34 11.32
N THR A 119 3.20 2.31 10.41
CA THR A 119 3.81 3.64 10.59
C THR A 119 3.31 4.32 11.84
N ILE A 120 1.99 4.43 11.99
CA ILE A 120 1.38 5.14 13.12
C ILE A 120 1.78 4.48 14.44
N PHE A 121 1.70 3.15 14.54
CA PHE A 121 2.04 2.45 15.77
C PHE A 121 3.53 2.51 16.09
N ALA A 122 4.40 2.45 15.09
CA ALA A 122 5.85 2.61 15.27
C ALA A 122 6.22 4.03 15.72
N VAL A 123 5.62 5.06 15.13
CA VAL A 123 5.84 6.46 15.52
C VAL A 123 5.35 6.73 16.94
N VAL A 124 4.24 6.11 17.36
CA VAL A 124 3.80 6.16 18.77
C VAL A 124 4.84 5.54 19.69
N GLN A 125 5.46 4.42 19.32
CA GLN A 125 6.56 3.84 20.11
C GLN A 125 7.77 4.77 20.16
N ALA A 126 8.17 5.32 19.01
CA ALA A 126 9.26 6.28 18.93
C ALA A 126 9.02 7.50 19.83
N GLY A 127 7.82 8.07 19.80
CA GLY A 127 7.45 9.25 20.57
C GLY A 127 7.49 9.06 22.09
N LEU A 128 7.55 7.83 22.60
CA LEU A 128 7.77 7.57 24.02
C LEU A 128 9.19 7.93 24.45
N PHE A 129 10.19 7.60 23.62
CA PHE A 129 11.62 7.73 23.97
C PHE A 129 12.04 9.16 24.31
N PRO A 130 11.70 10.20 23.51
CA PRO A 130 12.01 11.59 23.82
C PRO A 130 11.48 12.08 25.16
N ILE A 131 10.43 11.45 25.69
CA ILE A 131 9.84 11.79 26.98
C ILE A 131 10.46 10.97 28.11
N ILE A 132 10.54 9.64 27.95
CA ILE A 132 11.03 8.75 29.03
C ILE A 132 12.53 8.89 29.30
N HIS A 133 13.33 9.34 28.32
CA HIS A 133 14.77 9.59 28.53
C HIS A 133 15.06 10.92 29.22
N MET A 134 14.04 11.77 29.44
CA MET A 134 14.25 13.06 30.12
C MET A 134 14.52 12.84 31.60
N GLY A 135 15.47 13.58 32.17
CA GLY A 135 15.65 13.62 33.62
C GLY A 135 14.45 14.24 34.36
N ARG A 136 13.69 15.12 33.71
CA ARG A 136 12.49 15.78 34.27
C ARG A 136 11.34 15.82 33.24
N PRO A 137 10.66 14.70 32.98
CA PRO A 137 9.65 14.61 31.92
C PRO A 137 8.43 15.52 32.15
N TRP A 138 8.08 15.85 33.40
CA TRP A 138 6.96 16.75 33.71
C TRP A 138 7.17 18.21 33.25
N LEU A 139 8.38 18.58 32.82
CA LEU A 139 8.70 19.89 32.24
C LEU A 139 8.81 19.86 30.71
N ALA A 140 8.44 18.75 30.07
CA ALA A 140 8.54 18.60 28.61
C ALA A 140 7.81 19.69 27.82
N TYR A 141 6.75 20.28 28.38
CA TYR A 141 5.99 21.35 27.73
C TYR A 141 6.81 22.63 27.48
N TRP A 142 7.93 22.86 28.18
CA TRP A 142 8.83 23.98 27.92
C TRP A 142 9.56 23.91 26.59
N VAL A 143 9.59 22.73 25.96
CA VAL A 143 10.18 22.57 24.61
C VAL A 143 9.30 23.22 23.55
N LEU A 144 8.02 23.44 23.83
CA LEU A 144 7.10 24.08 22.89
C LEU A 144 7.21 25.61 22.98
N PRO A 145 7.21 26.33 21.85
CA PRO A 145 7.24 27.80 21.83
C PRO A 145 5.85 28.33 22.20
N ILE A 146 5.54 28.34 23.50
CA ILE A 146 4.26 28.81 24.04
C ILE A 146 4.50 30.14 24.79
N PRO A 147 3.71 31.20 24.50
CA PRO A 147 3.72 32.42 25.29
C PRO A 147 3.53 32.12 26.78
N ASN A 148 4.36 32.71 27.64
CA ASN A 148 4.39 32.38 29.05
C ASN A 148 4.62 33.61 29.94
N GLN A 149 4.44 33.40 31.25
CA GLN A 149 4.50 34.42 32.30
C GLN A 149 5.94 34.81 32.69
N PHE A 150 6.97 34.17 32.11
CA PHE A 150 8.38 34.38 32.48
C PHE A 150 9.05 35.49 31.67
N GLY A 151 8.29 36.53 31.29
CA GLY A 151 8.80 37.62 30.46
C GLY A 151 9.06 37.21 29.01
N SER A 152 8.15 36.42 28.41
CA SER A 152 8.28 35.88 27.05
C SER A 152 9.59 35.08 26.86
N LEU A 153 9.85 34.14 27.78
CA LEU A 153 10.96 33.20 27.60
C LEU A 153 10.65 32.25 26.44
N TRP A 154 11.57 32.10 25.49
CA TRP A 154 11.41 31.21 24.34
C TRP A 154 12.50 30.14 24.28
N VAL A 155 12.27 29.13 23.46
CA VAL A 155 13.26 28.12 23.09
C VAL A 155 14.20 28.65 22.00
N ASN A 156 15.40 28.07 21.91
CA ASN A 156 16.26 28.28 20.73
C ASN A 156 15.77 27.39 19.58
N PHE A 157 15.92 27.86 18.33
CA PHE A 157 15.54 27.10 17.13
C PHE A 157 16.76 26.52 16.38
N ASN A 158 17.89 26.39 17.07
CA ASN A 158 19.14 25.89 16.48
C ASN A 158 19.41 24.42 16.83
N SER A 159 18.78 23.91 17.88
CA SER A 159 18.97 22.53 18.33
C SER A 159 18.19 21.55 17.43
N PRO A 160 18.84 20.52 16.86
CA PRO A 160 18.15 19.51 16.07
C PRO A 160 17.14 18.70 16.91
N LEU A 161 17.36 18.55 18.23
CA LEU A 161 16.38 17.94 19.14
C LEU A 161 15.04 18.69 19.17
N LEU A 162 15.04 20.02 19.00
CA LEU A 162 13.77 20.77 18.88
C LEU A 162 13.12 20.51 17.52
N TRP A 163 13.93 20.45 16.45
CA TRP A 163 13.43 20.12 15.12
C TRP A 163 12.79 18.74 15.10
N ASP A 164 13.32 17.79 15.87
CA ASP A 164 12.76 16.45 16.05
C ASP A 164 11.35 16.46 16.64
N VAL A 165 11.08 17.34 17.62
CA VAL A 165 9.72 17.54 18.16
C VAL A 165 8.76 17.97 17.07
N PHE A 166 9.15 18.93 16.21
CA PHE A 166 8.32 19.35 15.08
C PHE A 166 8.20 18.27 14.02
N ALA A 167 9.29 17.59 13.67
CA ALA A 167 9.34 16.56 12.65
C ALA A 167 8.40 15.41 13.01
N ILE A 168 8.51 14.85 14.23
CA ILE A 168 7.72 13.70 14.64
C ILE A 168 6.25 14.06 14.87
N SER A 169 5.96 15.20 15.49
CA SER A 169 4.57 15.63 15.71
C SER A 169 3.83 15.89 14.40
N THR A 170 4.48 16.57 13.43
CA THR A 170 3.90 16.79 12.10
C THR A 170 3.81 15.50 11.30
N TYR A 171 4.82 14.62 11.39
CA TYR A 171 4.81 13.32 10.74
C TYR A 171 3.67 12.43 11.21
N LEU A 172 3.47 12.31 12.53
CA LEU A 172 2.36 11.55 13.10
C LEU A 172 1.02 12.14 12.67
N SER A 173 0.87 13.46 12.74
CA SER A 173 -0.38 14.15 12.41
C SER A 173 -0.77 13.95 10.93
N ILE A 174 0.17 14.17 10.01
CA ILE A 174 -0.07 14.02 8.57
C ILE A 174 -0.32 12.55 8.22
N SER A 175 0.45 11.61 8.80
CA SER A 175 0.27 10.18 8.57
C SER A 175 -1.10 9.70 9.06
N LEU A 176 -1.56 10.18 10.23
CA LEU A 176 -2.87 9.83 10.78
C LEU A 176 -4.01 10.37 9.90
N VAL A 177 -3.93 11.62 9.46
CA VAL A 177 -4.93 12.21 8.57
C VAL A 177 -4.96 11.47 7.24
N PHE A 178 -3.80 11.21 6.63
CA PHE A 178 -3.69 10.52 5.34
C PHE A 178 -4.29 9.11 5.40
N TRP A 179 -3.90 8.32 6.40
CA TRP A 179 -4.43 6.98 6.63
C TRP A 179 -5.94 6.99 6.93
N TRP A 180 -6.39 7.91 7.78
CA TRP A 180 -7.80 8.02 8.15
C TRP A 180 -8.69 8.41 6.98
N THR A 181 -8.25 9.36 6.15
CA THR A 181 -8.96 9.71 4.91
C THR A 181 -9.10 8.49 4.01
N GLY A 182 -8.03 7.71 3.83
CA GLY A 182 -8.07 6.46 3.06
C GLY A 182 -9.05 5.41 3.60
N LEU A 183 -9.32 5.41 4.91
CA LEU A 183 -10.23 4.47 5.57
C LEU A 183 -11.72 4.78 5.38
N LEU A 184 -12.09 6.02 5.02
CA LEU A 184 -13.48 6.45 4.88
C LEU A 184 -14.34 5.50 4.00
N PRO A 185 -13.94 5.17 2.75
CA PRO A 185 -14.72 4.26 1.92
C PRO A 185 -14.77 2.83 2.47
N ASP A 186 -13.70 2.37 3.14
CA ASP A 186 -13.65 1.00 3.69
C ASP A 186 -14.53 0.85 4.92
N PHE A 187 -14.59 1.87 5.79
CA PHE A 187 -15.54 1.89 6.91
C PHE A 187 -16.99 1.92 6.45
N ALA A 188 -17.30 2.65 5.38
CA ALA A 188 -18.64 2.63 4.78
C ALA A 188 -19.02 1.21 4.30
N MET A 189 -18.09 0.50 3.66
CA MET A 189 -18.32 -0.88 3.23
C MET A 189 -18.54 -1.85 4.41
N ILE A 190 -17.84 -1.67 5.53
CA ILE A 190 -18.04 -2.49 6.74
C ILE A 190 -19.37 -2.14 7.41
N ARG A 191 -19.70 -0.85 7.54
CA ARG A 191 -20.99 -0.35 8.08
C ARG A 191 -22.17 -1.01 7.38
N ASP A 192 -22.11 -1.09 6.05
CA ASP A 192 -23.22 -1.59 5.23
C ASP A 192 -23.33 -3.13 5.24
N LYS A 193 -22.24 -3.84 5.55
CA LYS A 193 -22.23 -5.31 5.72
C LYS A 193 -22.57 -5.79 7.12
N THR A 194 -22.44 -4.94 8.13
CA THR A 194 -22.56 -5.36 9.52
C THR A 194 -24.01 -5.57 9.95
N LYS A 195 -24.31 -6.71 10.59
CA LYS A 195 -25.64 -7.04 11.12
C LYS A 195 -25.91 -6.45 12.50
N SER A 196 -24.87 -6.22 13.30
CA SER A 196 -25.02 -5.69 14.68
C SER A 196 -25.33 -4.19 14.67
N PRO A 197 -26.40 -3.72 15.34
CA PRO A 197 -26.76 -2.30 15.38
C PRO A 197 -25.68 -1.45 16.06
N PHE A 198 -24.98 -2.01 17.05
CA PHE A 198 -23.89 -1.32 17.75
C PHE A 198 -22.69 -1.07 16.84
N GLN A 199 -22.20 -2.11 16.16
CA GLN A 199 -21.09 -1.99 15.22
C GLN A 199 -21.46 -1.09 14.03
N LYS A 200 -22.70 -1.19 13.52
CA LYS A 200 -23.21 -0.31 12.47
C LYS A 200 -23.17 1.17 12.90
N LYS A 201 -23.52 1.49 14.15
CA LYS A 201 -23.42 2.84 14.70
C LYS A 201 -21.95 3.32 14.76
N ILE A 202 -21.03 2.49 15.26
CA ILE A 202 -19.60 2.82 15.33
C ILE A 202 -19.05 3.11 13.94
N TYR A 203 -19.15 2.17 13.00
CA TYR A 203 -18.63 2.38 11.63
C TYR A 203 -19.38 3.49 10.89
N GLY A 204 -20.65 3.75 11.24
CA GLY A 204 -21.39 4.92 10.81
C GLY A 204 -20.69 6.23 11.18
N ILE A 205 -20.29 6.37 12.44
CA ILE A 205 -19.55 7.53 12.95
C ILE A 205 -18.17 7.60 12.29
N LEU A 206 -17.42 6.49 12.23
CA LEU A 206 -16.06 6.48 11.68
C LEU A 206 -16.02 6.80 10.17
N SER A 207 -17.06 6.41 9.43
CA SER A 207 -17.16 6.66 7.98
C SER A 207 -17.54 8.09 7.59
N PHE A 208 -17.86 8.96 8.55
CA PHE A 208 -18.36 10.33 8.32
C PHE A 208 -19.52 10.41 7.30
N GLY A 209 -20.38 9.40 7.27
CA GLY A 209 -21.51 9.35 6.34
C GLY A 209 -21.10 9.19 4.87
N TRP A 210 -19.92 8.63 4.58
CA TRP A 210 -19.46 8.40 3.21
C TRP A 210 -20.48 7.61 2.38
N SER A 211 -20.98 8.25 1.31
CA SER A 211 -21.97 7.70 0.38
C SER A 211 -21.35 7.22 -0.95
N GLY A 212 -20.10 7.61 -1.25
CA GLY A 212 -19.39 7.19 -2.46
C GLY A 212 -19.92 7.80 -3.77
N ARG A 213 -20.39 9.06 -3.76
CA ARG A 213 -20.85 9.74 -4.99
C ARG A 213 -19.67 10.14 -5.87
N VAL A 214 -19.93 10.41 -7.15
CA VAL A 214 -18.89 10.84 -8.11
C VAL A 214 -18.11 12.07 -7.61
N LYS A 215 -18.81 13.07 -7.07
CA LYS A 215 -18.18 14.29 -6.51
C LYS A 215 -17.27 13.99 -5.32
N ASP A 216 -17.64 12.99 -4.50
CA ASP A 216 -16.86 12.62 -3.32
C ASP A 216 -15.56 11.91 -3.77
N TRP A 217 -15.65 10.99 -4.74
CA TRP A 217 -14.50 10.29 -5.31
C TRP A 217 -13.53 11.22 -6.03
N GLN A 218 -14.03 12.16 -6.84
CA GLN A 218 -13.20 13.14 -7.54
C GLN A 218 -12.34 13.95 -6.57
N ARG A 219 -12.94 14.40 -5.45
CA ARG A 219 -12.21 15.15 -4.41
C ARG A 219 -11.27 14.26 -3.61
N PHE A 220 -11.68 13.04 -3.32
CA PHE A 220 -10.87 12.08 -2.57
C PHE A 220 -9.57 11.73 -3.29
N GLU A 221 -9.62 11.50 -4.61
CA GLU A 221 -8.43 11.22 -5.42
C GLU A 221 -7.46 12.42 -5.42
N GLU A 222 -7.98 13.64 -5.60
CA GLU A 222 -7.17 14.86 -5.58
C GLU A 222 -6.49 15.07 -4.23
N VAL A 223 -7.25 14.95 -3.12
CA VAL A 223 -6.70 15.08 -1.77
C VAL A 223 -5.65 14.00 -1.49
N SER A 224 -5.89 12.76 -1.93
CA SER A 224 -4.93 11.67 -1.74
C SER A 224 -3.62 11.91 -2.50
N LEU A 225 -3.70 12.47 -3.71
CA LEU A 225 -2.52 12.86 -4.50
C LEU A 225 -1.75 14.01 -3.85
N VAL A 226 -2.44 15.04 -3.37
CA VAL A 226 -1.82 16.18 -2.67
C VAL A 226 -1.13 15.70 -1.39
N LEU A 227 -1.82 14.90 -0.56
CA LEU A 227 -1.24 14.36 0.66
C LEU A 227 -0.05 13.43 0.38
N ALA A 228 -0.09 12.61 -0.67
CA ALA A 228 1.07 11.81 -1.09
C ALA A 228 2.26 12.70 -1.53
N GLY A 229 1.97 13.80 -2.25
CA GLY A 229 2.95 14.80 -2.64
C GLY A 229 3.59 15.52 -1.45
N LEU A 230 2.82 15.82 -0.40
CA LEU A 230 3.30 16.46 0.83
C LEU A 230 4.03 15.48 1.78
N ALA A 231 3.53 14.24 1.88
CA ALA A 231 4.10 13.22 2.73
C ALA A 231 5.48 12.76 2.24
N THR A 232 5.74 12.78 0.93
CA THR A 232 7.02 12.31 0.38
C THR A 232 8.22 13.17 0.84
N PRO A 233 8.23 14.51 0.69
CA PRO A 233 9.27 15.36 1.27
C PRO A 233 9.34 15.23 2.79
N LEU A 234 8.20 15.10 3.47
CA LEU A 234 8.15 14.97 4.93
C LEU A 234 8.88 13.70 5.40
N VAL A 235 8.68 12.56 4.74
CA VAL A 235 9.37 11.30 5.06
C VAL A 235 10.88 11.46 4.93
N LEU A 236 11.35 12.12 3.86
CA LEU A 236 12.77 12.37 3.64
C LEU A 236 13.33 13.35 4.69
N SER A 237 12.59 14.42 5.01
CA SER A 237 13.03 15.44 5.94
C SER A 237 13.04 14.95 7.39
N VAL A 238 12.04 14.18 7.83
CA VAL A 238 11.93 13.72 9.23
C VAL A 238 13.13 12.87 9.60
N HIS A 239 13.48 11.87 8.79
CA HIS A 239 14.63 11.03 9.11
C HIS A 239 15.98 11.74 8.88
N THR A 240 16.00 12.73 8.00
CA THR A 240 17.14 13.66 7.87
C THR A 240 17.33 14.49 9.13
N ILE A 241 16.26 15.01 9.73
CA ILE A 241 16.34 15.79 10.98
C ILE A 241 16.85 14.90 12.12
N VAL A 242 16.32 13.68 12.26
CA VAL A 242 16.83 12.70 13.23
C VAL A 242 18.32 12.40 13.01
N SER A 243 18.77 12.34 11.75
CA SER A 243 20.20 12.15 11.44
C SER A 243 21.05 13.36 11.84
N PHE A 244 20.49 14.57 11.83
CA PHE A 244 21.20 15.79 12.20
C PHE A 244 21.55 15.85 13.68
N ASP A 245 20.85 15.14 14.56
CA ASP A 245 21.24 14.98 15.96
C ASP A 245 22.66 14.40 16.11
N PHE A 246 23.10 13.59 15.14
CA PHE A 246 24.45 13.04 15.09
C PHE A 246 25.34 13.85 14.15
N ALA A 247 24.90 14.06 12.90
CA ALA A 247 25.72 14.65 11.83
C ALA A 247 26.25 16.06 12.16
N THR A 248 25.49 16.84 12.92
CA THR A 248 25.86 18.22 13.29
C THR A 248 26.73 18.29 14.55
N SER A 249 27.00 17.15 15.20
CA SER A 249 27.91 17.07 16.33
C SER A 249 29.37 17.19 15.88
N VAL A 250 30.27 17.32 16.85
CA VAL A 250 31.74 17.36 16.67
C VAL A 250 32.42 16.04 17.06
N VAL A 251 31.63 15.05 17.51
CA VAL A 251 32.12 13.71 17.88
C VAL A 251 32.67 13.00 16.64
N PRO A 252 33.91 12.48 16.68
CA PRO A 252 34.47 11.68 15.58
C PRO A 252 33.55 10.49 15.24
N GLY A 253 33.28 10.29 13.96
CA GLY A 253 32.33 9.26 13.50
C GLY A 253 30.86 9.68 13.57
N TRP A 254 30.49 10.77 14.24
CA TRP A 254 29.17 11.38 14.08
C TRP A 254 29.18 12.51 13.07
N HIS A 255 30.24 13.33 13.07
CA HIS A 255 30.40 14.43 12.14
C HIS A 255 30.61 13.90 10.71
N SER A 256 29.53 13.72 9.96
CA SER A 256 29.53 13.14 8.63
C SER A 256 28.42 13.73 7.78
N THR A 257 28.73 14.08 6.54
CA THR A 257 27.77 14.70 5.61
C THR A 257 26.91 13.67 4.88
N ILE A 258 27.27 12.38 4.92
CA ILE A 258 26.52 11.31 4.26
C ILE A 258 25.33 10.81 5.09
N TYR A 259 25.28 11.15 6.38
CA TYR A 259 24.28 10.66 7.32
C TYR A 259 22.83 10.91 6.91
N PRO A 260 22.42 12.10 6.43
CA PRO A 260 21.04 12.31 6.01
C PRO A 260 20.51 11.33 4.96
N PRO A 261 21.13 11.17 3.77
CA PRO A 261 20.66 10.20 2.78
C PRO A 261 20.88 8.74 3.23
N TYR A 262 21.96 8.46 3.96
CA TYR A 262 22.27 7.13 4.49
C TYR A 262 21.20 6.64 5.48
N PHE A 263 20.85 7.47 6.46
CA PHE A 263 19.83 7.14 7.46
C PHE A 263 18.49 6.91 6.78
N VAL A 264 18.10 7.74 5.80
CA VAL A 264 16.86 7.56 5.04
C VAL A 264 16.86 6.22 4.29
N ALA A 265 17.96 5.85 3.63
CA ALA A 265 18.08 4.54 2.97
C ALA A 265 17.95 3.39 3.98
N GLY A 266 18.59 3.52 5.15
CA GLY A 266 18.49 2.59 6.27
C GLY A 266 17.06 2.45 6.81
N ALA A 267 16.32 3.55 6.94
CA ALA A 267 14.92 3.54 7.38
C ALA A 267 14.01 2.81 6.39
N ILE A 268 14.22 3.00 5.09
CA ILE A 268 13.47 2.27 4.07
C ILE A 268 13.84 0.77 4.12
N PHE A 269 15.13 0.46 4.28
CA PHE A 269 15.61 -0.92 4.38
C PHE A 269 15.03 -1.67 5.59
N SER A 270 15.11 -1.11 6.80
CA SER A 270 14.53 -1.70 8.01
C SER A 270 13.00 -1.73 7.98
N GLY A 271 12.37 -0.65 7.54
CA GLY A 271 10.92 -0.56 7.50
C GLY A 271 10.30 -1.55 6.52
N PHE A 272 10.87 -1.75 5.32
CA PHE A 272 10.37 -2.78 4.40
C PHE A 272 10.58 -4.19 4.95
N ALA A 273 11.68 -4.43 5.66
CA ALA A 273 11.89 -5.69 6.37
C ALA A 273 10.80 -5.91 7.44
N MET A 274 10.45 -4.88 8.22
CA MET A 274 9.35 -4.99 9.19
C MET A 274 7.97 -5.18 8.53
N VAL A 275 7.66 -4.46 7.45
CA VAL A 275 6.43 -4.68 6.69
C VAL A 275 6.37 -6.14 6.20
N GLN A 276 7.49 -6.66 5.70
CA GLN A 276 7.59 -8.02 5.21
C GLN A 276 7.30 -9.07 6.29
N THR A 277 7.83 -8.92 7.52
CA THR A 277 7.55 -9.85 8.63
C THR A 277 6.07 -9.84 9.00
N LEU A 278 5.46 -8.66 9.13
CA LEU A 278 4.05 -8.51 9.48
C LEU A 278 3.13 -9.06 8.39
N LEU A 279 3.39 -8.74 7.12
CA LEU A 279 2.58 -9.21 5.99
C LEU A 279 2.63 -10.73 5.82
N ILE A 280 3.79 -11.36 6.00
CA ILE A 280 3.90 -12.83 5.89
C ILE A 280 3.04 -13.52 6.96
N ILE A 281 3.06 -13.01 8.20
CA ILE A 281 2.24 -13.54 9.29
C ILE A 281 0.75 -13.27 9.00
N MET A 282 0.40 -12.02 8.68
CA MET A 282 -0.98 -11.60 8.41
C MET A 282 -1.60 -12.36 7.23
N ARG A 283 -0.81 -12.61 6.18
CA ARG A 283 -1.21 -13.40 5.01
C ARG A 283 -1.77 -14.76 5.41
N LYS A 284 -1.11 -15.46 6.34
CA LYS A 284 -1.50 -16.79 6.82
C LYS A 284 -2.61 -16.73 7.87
N VAL A 285 -2.52 -15.80 8.83
CA VAL A 285 -3.49 -15.71 9.94
C VAL A 285 -4.87 -15.24 9.46
N SER A 286 -4.91 -14.30 8.52
CA SER A 286 -6.15 -13.72 8.00
C SER A 286 -6.64 -14.38 6.70
N ASN A 287 -5.97 -15.43 6.19
CA ASN A 287 -6.27 -16.11 4.93
C ASN A 287 -6.31 -15.18 3.70
N LEU A 288 -5.44 -14.16 3.65
CA LEU A 288 -5.40 -13.16 2.57
C LEU A 288 -4.36 -13.49 1.49
N GLU A 289 -4.10 -14.77 1.29
CA GLU A 289 -3.06 -15.31 0.39
C GLU A 289 -3.27 -14.92 -1.08
N ASN A 290 -4.52 -14.76 -1.49
CA ASN A 290 -4.90 -14.43 -2.85
C ASN A 290 -4.68 -12.95 -3.19
N TYR A 291 -4.51 -12.10 -2.17
CA TYR A 291 -4.26 -10.66 -2.33
C TYR A 291 -2.79 -10.31 -2.10
N ILE A 292 -2.20 -10.84 -1.03
CA ILE A 292 -0.77 -10.68 -0.74
C ILE A 292 -0.04 -11.82 -1.42
N THR A 293 0.28 -11.67 -2.69
CA THR A 293 0.89 -12.74 -3.50
C THR A 293 2.41 -12.80 -3.35
N ILE A 294 3.04 -13.85 -3.89
CA ILE A 294 4.51 -13.98 -3.95
C ILE A 294 5.14 -12.81 -4.74
N VAL A 295 4.40 -12.22 -5.69
CA VAL A 295 4.85 -11.06 -6.47
C VAL A 295 5.07 -9.85 -5.57
N HIS A 296 4.17 -9.61 -4.62
CA HIS A 296 4.31 -8.51 -3.66
C HIS A 296 5.56 -8.71 -2.79
N ILE A 297 5.78 -9.94 -2.31
CA ILE A 297 6.96 -10.33 -1.54
C ILE A 297 8.25 -10.12 -2.36
N GLU A 298 8.27 -10.55 -3.62
CA GLU A 298 9.43 -10.35 -4.48
C GLU A 298 9.72 -8.88 -4.75
N TYR A 299 8.69 -8.05 -4.97
CA TYR A 299 8.88 -6.61 -5.20
C TYR A 299 9.39 -5.89 -3.96
N MET A 300 8.87 -6.21 -2.77
CA MET A 300 9.42 -5.69 -1.52
C MET A 300 10.89 -6.11 -1.33
N ASN A 301 11.23 -7.37 -1.62
CA ASN A 301 12.62 -7.83 -1.56
C ASN A 301 13.55 -7.10 -2.55
N LYS A 302 13.05 -6.69 -3.72
CA LYS A 302 13.84 -5.87 -4.66
C LYS A 302 14.11 -4.47 -4.12
N VAL A 303 13.14 -3.86 -3.43
CA VAL A 303 13.34 -2.57 -2.77
C VAL A 303 14.36 -2.71 -1.63
N ILE A 304 14.23 -3.77 -0.81
CA ILE A 304 15.20 -4.11 0.26
C ILE A 304 16.61 -4.27 -0.30
N LEU A 305 16.78 -4.97 -1.43
CA LEU A 305 18.08 -5.12 -2.09
C LEU A 305 18.65 -3.77 -2.55
N LEU A 306 17.82 -2.93 -3.16
CA LEU A 306 18.25 -1.61 -3.64
C LEU A 306 18.75 -0.75 -2.48
N THR A 307 17.96 -0.63 -1.41
CA THR A 307 18.31 0.22 -0.27
C THR A 307 19.43 -0.37 0.57
N GLY A 308 19.47 -1.69 0.76
CA GLY A 308 20.61 -2.39 1.37
C GLY A 308 21.91 -2.19 0.58
N GLY A 309 21.82 -2.14 -0.75
CA GLY A 309 22.95 -1.77 -1.62
C GLY A 309 23.43 -0.34 -1.39
N ILE A 310 22.51 0.63 -1.30
CA ILE A 310 22.83 2.04 -0.99
C ILE A 310 23.50 2.15 0.40
N VAL A 311 22.96 1.47 1.40
CA VAL A 311 23.54 1.41 2.76
C VAL A 311 24.94 0.80 2.75
N THR A 312 25.15 -0.28 2.00
CA THR A 312 26.46 -0.91 1.84
C THR A 312 27.48 0.04 1.20
N VAL A 313 27.07 0.80 0.18
CA VAL A 313 27.93 1.82 -0.45
C VAL A 313 28.28 2.92 0.55
N ALA A 314 27.33 3.35 1.39
CA ALA A 314 27.61 4.31 2.45
C ALA A 314 28.63 3.74 3.45
N TYR A 315 28.50 2.47 3.88
CA TYR A 315 29.49 1.85 4.76
C TYR A 315 30.89 1.82 4.15
N ALA A 316 30.99 1.43 2.87
CA ALA A 316 32.26 1.43 2.15
C ALA A 316 32.84 2.83 2.02
N THR A 317 31.98 3.84 1.83
CA THR A 317 32.39 5.25 1.76
C THR A 317 32.93 5.74 3.08
N GLU A 318 32.26 5.47 4.20
CA GLU A 318 32.75 5.89 5.53
C GLU A 318 34.04 5.17 5.93
N TYR A 319 34.13 3.87 5.64
CA TYR A 319 35.38 3.13 5.85
C TYR A 319 36.53 3.70 5.00
N PHE A 320 36.25 4.07 3.74
CA PHE A 320 37.23 4.69 2.86
C PHE A 320 37.64 6.09 3.35
N VAL A 321 36.68 6.93 3.74
CA VAL A 321 36.94 8.29 4.23
C VAL A 321 37.74 8.25 5.51
N MET A 322 37.44 7.33 6.44
CA MET A 322 38.24 7.10 7.64
C MET A 322 39.71 6.85 7.29
N TRP A 323 39.98 5.95 6.34
CA TRP A 323 41.34 5.67 5.87
C TRP A 323 41.98 6.86 5.13
N TYR A 324 41.20 7.62 4.37
CA TYR A 324 41.67 8.73 3.53
C TYR A 324 41.91 10.04 4.30
N SER A 325 41.12 10.29 5.35
CA SER A 325 41.08 11.53 6.14
C SER A 325 42.42 11.81 6.85
N GLY A 326 43.11 10.75 7.28
CA GLY A 326 44.38 10.86 8.01
C GLY A 326 44.24 11.44 9.42
N VAL A 327 43.01 11.63 9.91
CA VAL A 327 42.71 12.07 11.27
C VAL A 327 42.79 10.86 12.22
N PRO A 328 43.73 10.82 13.19
CA PRO A 328 43.95 9.63 14.03
C PRO A 328 42.74 9.21 14.88
N TYR A 329 41.80 10.12 15.14
CA TYR A 329 40.58 9.83 15.91
C TYR A 329 39.55 9.03 15.10
N GLU A 330 39.63 9.06 13.76
CA GLU A 330 38.69 8.31 12.92
C GLU A 330 38.98 6.79 12.93
N ASP A 331 40.19 6.38 13.30
CA ASP A 331 40.64 4.98 13.42
C ASP A 331 39.85 4.15 14.45
N TYR A 332 39.08 4.81 15.32
CA TYR A 332 38.25 4.19 16.37
C TYR A 332 36.74 4.39 16.17
N THR A 333 36.32 4.94 15.01
CA THR A 333 34.90 5.12 14.69
C THR A 333 34.18 3.81 14.40
N TYR A 334 32.85 3.82 14.38
CA TYR A 334 32.05 2.60 14.26
C TYR A 334 32.32 1.76 13.00
N LEU A 335 32.78 2.37 11.90
CA LEU A 335 33.24 1.69 10.68
C LEU A 335 34.75 1.85 10.49
N SER A 336 35.51 1.39 11.49
CA SER A 336 36.96 1.43 11.48
C SER A 336 37.58 0.09 11.86
N TYR A 337 38.89 -0.02 11.65
CA TYR A 337 39.67 -1.15 12.18
C TYR A 337 39.54 -1.25 13.71
N GLY A 338 39.56 -0.12 14.42
CA GLY A 338 39.43 -0.07 15.87
C GLY A 338 38.08 -0.59 16.39
N ALA A 339 36.98 -0.41 15.64
CA ALA A 339 35.70 -1.01 15.97
C ALA A 339 35.69 -2.52 15.68
N ALA A 340 36.31 -2.96 14.58
CA ALA A 340 36.37 -4.36 14.18
C ALA A 340 37.17 -5.26 15.13
N THR A 341 38.18 -4.72 15.82
CA THR A 341 39.02 -5.44 16.80
C THR A 341 38.81 -4.98 18.24
N GLY A 342 37.99 -3.96 18.45
CA GLY A 342 37.74 -3.34 19.75
C GLY A 342 36.80 -4.15 20.64
N PRO A 343 36.42 -3.62 21.81
CA PRO A 343 35.58 -4.34 22.76
C PRO A 343 34.13 -4.56 22.27
N TYR A 344 33.70 -3.80 21.25
CA TYR A 344 32.43 -3.94 20.56
C TYR A 344 32.54 -4.62 19.18
N TRP A 345 33.60 -5.41 18.93
CA TRP A 345 33.80 -6.13 17.67
C TRP A 345 32.57 -6.96 17.25
N TRP A 346 31.90 -7.58 18.21
CA TRP A 346 30.71 -8.40 17.99
C TRP A 346 29.55 -7.59 17.40
N ALA A 347 29.39 -6.34 17.82
CA ALA A 347 28.36 -5.44 17.29
C ALA A 347 28.72 -4.95 15.89
N PHE A 348 29.99 -4.67 15.61
CA PHE A 348 30.50 -4.36 14.28
C PHE A 348 30.24 -5.51 13.29
N TRP A 349 30.63 -6.74 13.63
CA TRP A 349 30.43 -7.89 12.74
C TRP A 349 28.95 -8.28 12.61
N ALA A 350 28.14 -8.09 13.66
CA ALA A 350 26.69 -8.25 13.56
C ALA A 350 26.08 -7.28 12.53
N LEU A 351 26.50 -6.01 12.53
CA LEU A 351 26.10 -5.02 11.53
C LEU A 351 26.44 -5.49 10.11
N ILE A 352 27.69 -5.85 9.83
CA ILE A 352 28.13 -6.26 8.49
C ILE A 352 27.44 -7.54 8.02
N ILE A 353 27.34 -8.56 8.88
CA ILE A 353 26.73 -9.83 8.50
C ILE A 353 25.23 -9.65 8.22
N CYS A 354 24.51 -8.94 9.10
CA CYS A 354 23.07 -8.81 9.01
C CYS A 354 22.61 -7.84 7.91
N ASN A 355 23.33 -6.73 7.68
CA ASN A 355 22.91 -5.70 6.72
C ASN A 355 23.55 -5.84 5.34
N PHE A 356 24.67 -6.55 5.21
CA PHE A 356 25.33 -6.76 3.93
C PHE A 356 25.29 -8.24 3.50
N VAL A 357 25.85 -9.17 4.29
CA VAL A 357 26.03 -10.56 3.84
C VAL A 357 24.70 -11.29 3.64
N VAL A 358 23.79 -11.22 4.62
CA VAL A 358 22.50 -11.95 4.56
C VAL A 358 21.58 -11.41 3.45
N PRO A 359 21.38 -10.10 3.28
CA PRO A 359 20.55 -9.54 2.22
C PRO A 359 21.05 -9.85 0.81
N MET A 360 22.36 -10.06 0.61
CA MET A 360 22.91 -10.46 -0.69
C MET A 360 22.35 -11.78 -1.21
N THR A 361 21.85 -12.65 -0.31
CA THR A 361 21.16 -13.89 -0.72
C THR A 361 19.89 -13.64 -1.53
N LEU A 362 19.26 -12.45 -1.40
CA LEU A 362 18.05 -12.09 -2.15
C LEU A 362 18.30 -11.80 -3.64
N TRP A 363 19.56 -11.63 -4.08
CA TRP A 363 19.89 -11.54 -5.51
C TRP A 363 19.45 -12.79 -6.27
N ILE A 364 19.56 -13.96 -5.62
CA ILE A 364 19.18 -15.24 -6.19
C ILE A 364 17.65 -15.37 -6.17
N LYS A 365 17.04 -15.44 -7.36
CA LYS A 365 15.58 -15.49 -7.54
C LYS A 365 14.89 -16.59 -6.72
N LYS A 366 15.55 -17.76 -6.59
CA LYS A 366 15.04 -18.90 -5.80
C LYS A 366 14.82 -18.54 -4.32
N TYR A 367 15.76 -17.81 -3.72
CA TYR A 367 15.66 -17.37 -2.33
C TYR A 367 14.70 -16.18 -2.19
N ARG A 368 14.72 -15.25 -3.14
CA ARG A 368 13.83 -14.08 -3.15
C ARG A 368 12.34 -14.42 -3.22
N ARG A 369 11.97 -15.52 -3.88
CA ARG A 369 10.57 -15.99 -3.98
C ARG A 369 10.22 -17.03 -2.91
N ASN A 370 11.14 -17.37 -2.01
CA ASN A 370 10.88 -18.26 -0.88
C ASN A 370 10.40 -17.46 0.33
N ILE A 371 9.15 -17.71 0.75
CA ILE A 371 8.49 -16.98 1.84
C ILE A 371 9.22 -17.19 3.18
N ILE A 372 9.63 -18.41 3.50
CA ILE A 372 10.29 -18.74 4.77
C ILE A 372 11.66 -18.06 4.83
N TRP A 373 12.43 -18.16 3.75
CA TRP A 373 13.74 -17.52 3.69
C TRP A 373 13.63 -15.99 3.80
N THR A 374 12.69 -15.40 3.07
CA THR A 374 12.43 -13.96 3.14
C THR A 374 12.04 -13.51 4.55
N PHE A 375 11.24 -14.30 5.26
CA PHE A 375 10.87 -14.01 6.65
C PHE A 375 12.09 -13.98 7.57
N ILE A 376 12.99 -14.97 7.44
CA ILE A 376 14.23 -15.03 8.23
C ILE A 376 15.13 -13.83 7.90
N VAL A 377 15.35 -13.54 6.61
CA VAL A 377 16.16 -12.39 6.17
C VAL A 377 15.60 -11.08 6.72
N ALA A 378 14.28 -10.90 6.68
CA ALA A 378 13.64 -9.69 7.19
C ALA A 378 13.81 -9.51 8.72
N LEU A 379 13.78 -10.59 9.50
CA LEU A 379 14.11 -10.53 10.94
C LEU A 379 15.56 -10.16 11.18
N VAL A 380 16.49 -10.78 10.42
CA VAL A 380 17.93 -10.51 10.52
C VAL A 380 18.24 -9.06 10.17
N ILE A 381 17.61 -8.50 9.13
CA ILE A 381 17.76 -7.09 8.76
C ILE A 381 17.33 -6.17 9.91
N ASN A 382 16.19 -6.43 10.54
CA ASN A 382 15.72 -5.60 11.65
C ASN A 382 16.68 -5.62 12.86
N ILE A 383 17.30 -6.78 13.14
CA ILE A 383 18.35 -6.91 14.16
C ILE A 383 19.62 -6.16 13.74
N GLY A 384 20.06 -6.32 12.48
CA GLY A 384 21.24 -5.63 11.95
C GLY A 384 21.09 -4.11 11.95
N MET A 385 19.91 -3.60 11.60
CA MET A 385 19.60 -2.17 11.63
C MET A 385 19.48 -1.61 13.05
N TRP A 386 19.13 -2.43 14.03
CA TRP A 386 19.26 -2.04 15.44
C TRP A 386 20.75 -1.90 15.83
N PHE A 387 21.58 -2.87 15.43
CA PHE A 387 23.03 -2.81 15.62
C PHE A 387 23.69 -1.65 14.88
N GLU A 388 23.18 -1.25 13.72
CA GLU A 388 23.63 -0.06 13.00
C GLU A 388 23.53 1.17 13.89
N ARG A 389 22.34 1.43 14.45
CA ARG A 389 22.10 2.57 15.33
C ARG A 389 22.92 2.46 16.61
N PHE A 390 22.95 1.28 17.23
CA PHE A 390 23.77 1.03 18.43
C PHE A 390 25.25 1.32 18.18
N ASN A 391 25.81 0.87 17.05
CA ASN A 391 27.20 1.09 16.69
C ASN A 391 27.48 2.57 16.45
N ILE A 392 26.64 3.25 15.67
CA ILE A 392 26.80 4.70 15.44
C ILE A 392 26.81 5.43 16.78
N ILE A 393 25.87 5.12 17.68
CA ILE A 393 25.73 5.86 18.93
C ILE A 393 26.81 5.47 19.95
N VAL A 394 26.85 4.21 20.36
CA VAL A 394 27.65 3.77 21.51
C VAL A 394 29.13 3.65 21.16
N VAL A 395 29.48 3.05 20.02
CA VAL A 395 30.90 2.81 19.69
C VAL A 395 31.64 4.14 19.53
N ASN A 396 31.04 5.12 18.86
CA ASN A 396 31.65 6.44 18.67
C ASN A 396 31.81 7.25 19.97
N ILE A 397 30.95 7.06 20.99
CA ILE A 397 31.07 7.79 22.27
C ILE A 397 32.01 7.08 23.25
N THR A 398 32.10 5.76 23.22
CA THR A 398 32.92 4.98 24.19
C THR A 398 34.41 5.31 24.13
N LYS A 399 34.90 5.70 22.94
CA LYS A 399 36.26 6.14 22.70
C LYS A 399 36.29 7.47 21.93
N ASP A 400 36.11 8.56 22.65
CA ASP A 400 36.28 9.92 22.11
C ASP A 400 37.77 10.37 22.15
N ARG A 401 38.03 11.63 21.79
CA ARG A 401 39.37 12.25 21.68
C ARG A 401 40.25 12.08 22.93
N LEU A 402 39.67 12.11 24.13
CA LEU A 402 40.39 12.02 25.38
C LEU A 402 40.37 10.59 25.94
N THR A 403 41.55 9.97 26.03
CA THR A 403 41.73 8.62 26.58
C THR A 403 41.27 8.48 28.03
N SER A 404 41.35 9.54 28.83
CA SER A 404 40.86 9.56 30.22
C SER A 404 39.34 9.39 30.35
N SER A 405 38.59 9.68 29.29
CA SER A 405 37.14 9.60 29.26
C SER A 405 36.63 8.26 28.73
N TRP A 406 37.53 7.39 28.24
CA TRP A 406 37.18 6.11 27.65
C TRP A 406 36.48 5.21 28.67
N THR A 407 35.34 4.65 28.26
CA THR A 407 34.54 3.81 29.12
C THR A 407 33.70 2.83 28.31
N MET A 408 33.08 1.89 29.00
CA MET A 408 32.21 0.88 28.41
C MET A 408 30.76 1.17 28.80
N PHE A 409 29.85 0.78 27.92
CA PHE A 409 28.41 0.72 28.14
C PHE A 409 27.94 -0.72 28.27
N GLN A 410 27.14 -0.99 29.30
CA GLN A 410 26.43 -2.25 29.50
C GLN A 410 24.98 -1.94 29.86
N PRO A 411 23.98 -2.45 29.11
CA PRO A 411 22.58 -2.19 29.42
C PRO A 411 22.17 -2.88 30.72
N THR A 412 21.28 -2.26 31.48
CA THR A 412 20.60 -2.89 32.61
C THR A 412 19.33 -3.61 32.14
N PHE A 413 18.71 -4.36 33.05
CA PHE A 413 17.44 -5.04 32.74
C PHE A 413 16.31 -4.05 32.41
N VAL A 414 16.41 -2.79 32.87
CA VAL A 414 15.40 -1.75 32.63
C VAL A 414 15.51 -1.16 31.23
N ASP A 415 16.73 -1.04 30.68
CA ASP A 415 16.95 -0.68 29.27
C ASP A 415 16.26 -1.71 28.35
N ILE A 416 16.53 -2.99 28.62
CA ILE A 416 15.97 -4.12 27.86
C ILE A 416 14.45 -4.21 28.07
N GLY A 417 13.99 -4.04 29.31
CA GLY A 417 12.57 -4.13 29.66
C GLY A 417 11.73 -3.05 29.02
N THR A 418 12.24 -1.81 28.97
CA THR A 418 11.61 -0.71 28.22
C THR A 418 11.49 -1.06 26.74
N PHE A 419 12.57 -1.56 26.12
CA PHE A 419 12.56 -1.93 24.71
C PHE A 419 11.55 -3.04 24.39
N VAL A 420 11.60 -4.15 25.13
CA VAL A 420 10.64 -5.27 25.00
C VAL A 420 9.22 -4.78 25.24
N GLY A 421 9.03 -3.84 26.18
CA GLY A 421 7.79 -3.12 26.42
C GLY A 421 7.21 -2.46 25.18
N THR A 422 8.02 -1.68 24.47
CA THR A 422 7.59 -1.00 23.23
C THR A 422 7.25 -1.98 22.12
N ILE A 423 7.96 -3.11 22.01
CA ILE A 423 7.60 -4.19 21.08
C ILE A 423 6.24 -4.79 21.45
N GLY A 424 6.02 -5.08 22.75
CA GLY A 424 4.73 -5.54 23.26
C GLY A 424 3.60 -4.57 22.93
N PHE A 425 3.81 -3.27 23.18
CA PHE A 425 2.80 -2.24 22.91
C PHE A 425 2.50 -2.10 21.42
N PHE A 426 3.52 -2.14 20.56
CA PHE A 426 3.36 -2.15 19.12
C PHE A 426 2.45 -3.31 18.66
N PHE A 427 2.73 -4.54 19.13
CA PHE A 427 1.91 -5.70 18.76
C PHE A 427 0.51 -5.64 19.36
N VAL A 428 0.31 -5.10 20.57
CA VAL A 428 -1.03 -4.88 21.13
C VAL A 428 -1.85 -3.98 20.20
N LEU A 429 -1.30 -2.83 19.78
CA LEU A 429 -1.98 -1.90 18.88
C LEU A 429 -2.23 -2.52 17.51
N PHE A 430 -1.23 -3.17 16.92
CA PHE A 430 -1.33 -3.79 15.60
C PHE A 430 -2.32 -4.95 15.56
N LEU A 431 -2.36 -5.80 16.60
CA LEU A 431 -3.30 -6.91 16.70
C LEU A 431 -4.75 -6.45 16.92
N LEU A 432 -4.96 -5.39 17.69
CA LEU A 432 -6.28 -4.76 17.82
C LEU A 432 -6.75 -4.16 16.50
N TYR A 433 -5.84 -3.48 15.80
CA TYR A 433 -6.07 -2.94 14.46
C TYR A 433 -6.47 -4.04 13.46
N ALA A 434 -5.72 -5.14 13.40
CA ALA A 434 -5.97 -6.24 12.46
C ALA A 434 -7.35 -6.91 12.66
N ARG A 435 -8.00 -6.67 13.79
CA ARG A 435 -9.34 -7.19 14.12
C ARG A 435 -10.46 -6.17 14.00
N THR A 436 -10.15 -4.88 14.11
CA THR A 436 -11.17 -3.82 14.13
C THR A 436 -11.16 -2.96 12.87
N PHE A 437 -10.11 -3.01 12.07
CA PHE A 437 -9.96 -2.25 10.83
C PHE A 437 -9.78 -3.18 9.62
N PRO A 438 -10.15 -2.72 8.41
CA PRO A 438 -9.84 -3.43 7.18
C PRO A 438 -8.33 -3.37 6.93
N VAL A 439 -7.67 -4.54 6.91
CA VAL A 439 -6.22 -4.67 6.71
C VAL A 439 -5.76 -4.42 5.27
N ILE A 440 -6.69 -4.48 4.31
CA ILE A 440 -6.48 -4.19 2.88
C ILE A 440 -7.48 -3.10 2.47
N ALA A 441 -7.03 -2.11 1.69
CA ALA A 441 -7.89 -1.09 1.12
C ALA A 441 -8.82 -1.68 0.04
N GLN A 442 -10.09 -1.92 0.38
CA GLN A 442 -11.04 -2.55 -0.55
C GLN A 442 -11.34 -1.64 -1.73
N ALA A 443 -11.46 -0.34 -1.48
CA ALA A 443 -11.69 0.67 -2.50
C ALA A 443 -10.66 0.58 -3.63
N GLU A 444 -9.39 0.51 -3.27
CA GLU A 444 -8.28 0.49 -4.24
C GLU A 444 -8.13 -0.87 -4.92
N VAL A 445 -8.18 -1.98 -4.19
CA VAL A 445 -8.01 -3.33 -4.78
C VAL A 445 -9.09 -3.62 -5.82
N LYS A 446 -10.32 -3.13 -5.62
CA LYS A 446 -11.40 -3.27 -6.60
C LYS A 446 -11.08 -2.56 -7.92
N THR A 447 -10.38 -1.43 -7.91
CA THR A 447 -10.02 -0.72 -9.16
C THR A 447 -9.06 -1.52 -10.03
N ILE A 448 -8.18 -2.32 -9.42
CA ILE A 448 -7.19 -3.11 -10.17
C ILE A 448 -7.68 -4.49 -10.57
N LEU A 449 -8.81 -4.99 -10.02
CA LEU A 449 -9.31 -6.35 -10.27
C LEU A 449 -9.48 -6.66 -11.77
N LYS A 450 -10.16 -5.77 -12.52
CA LYS A 450 -10.34 -5.94 -13.97
C LYS A 450 -9.02 -5.87 -14.73
N SER A 451 -8.08 -5.04 -14.27
CA SER A 451 -6.80 -4.86 -14.96
C SER A 451 -5.77 -5.95 -14.61
N SER A 452 -5.71 -6.44 -13.37
CA SER A 452 -4.59 -7.26 -12.88
C SER A 452 -5.01 -8.57 -12.21
N GLY A 453 -6.31 -8.90 -12.21
CA GLY A 453 -6.82 -10.16 -11.66
C GLY A 453 -6.60 -11.35 -12.60
N GLU A 454 -6.26 -12.50 -12.03
CA GLU A 454 -5.99 -13.74 -12.75
C GLU A 454 -7.14 -14.15 -13.68
N LYS A 455 -8.39 -14.10 -13.19
CA LYS A 455 -9.60 -14.36 -14.00
C LYS A 455 -9.64 -13.51 -15.28
N PHE A 456 -9.48 -12.20 -15.14
CA PHE A 456 -9.59 -11.26 -16.26
C PHE A 456 -8.40 -11.39 -17.22
N LYS A 457 -7.20 -11.72 -16.72
CA LYS A 457 -6.05 -12.03 -17.59
C LYS A 457 -6.26 -13.31 -18.37
N ASN A 458 -6.76 -14.37 -17.74
CA ASN A 458 -7.05 -15.65 -18.39
C ASN A 458 -8.15 -15.48 -19.47
N LEU A 459 -9.18 -14.68 -19.18
CA LEU A 459 -10.22 -14.35 -20.17
C LEU A 459 -9.64 -13.58 -21.36
N ARG A 460 -8.79 -12.58 -21.12
CA ARG A 460 -8.11 -11.83 -22.20
C ARG A 460 -7.18 -12.71 -23.03
N ALA A 461 -6.48 -13.65 -22.40
CA ALA A 461 -5.64 -14.61 -23.10
C ALA A 461 -6.45 -15.57 -23.99
N LYS A 462 -7.68 -15.93 -23.58
CA LYS A 462 -8.56 -16.85 -24.32
C LYS A 462 -9.40 -16.17 -25.40
N HIS A 463 -9.92 -14.97 -25.15
CA HIS A 463 -10.93 -14.31 -25.98
C HIS A 463 -10.47 -12.96 -26.57
N GLY A 464 -9.19 -12.60 -26.42
CA GLY A 464 -8.67 -11.31 -26.84
C GLY A 464 -9.21 -10.16 -25.99
N ASN A 465 -9.07 -8.92 -26.48
CA ASN A 465 -9.48 -7.71 -25.76
C ASN A 465 -10.98 -7.38 -25.93
N ASP A 466 -11.79 -8.32 -26.41
CA ASP A 466 -13.18 -8.05 -26.74
C ASP A 466 -14.05 -7.94 -25.48
N VAL A 467 -14.77 -6.82 -25.36
CA VAL A 467 -15.44 -6.39 -24.11
C VAL A 467 -16.73 -7.19 -23.85
N SER A 468 -17.27 -7.84 -24.87
CA SER A 468 -18.50 -8.66 -24.84
C SER A 468 -18.42 -9.80 -23.81
N HIS A 469 -17.27 -10.48 -23.73
CA HIS A 469 -17.07 -11.62 -22.83
C HIS A 469 -16.83 -11.23 -21.37
N VAL A 470 -16.54 -9.95 -21.09
CA VAL A 470 -16.29 -9.44 -19.72
C VAL A 470 -17.60 -9.07 -19.00
N ARG A 471 -18.66 -8.71 -19.74
CA ARG A 471 -19.96 -8.30 -19.17
C ARG A 471 -20.82 -9.47 -18.68
N ALA A 472 -20.66 -10.68 -19.23
CA ALA A 472 -21.48 -11.84 -18.86
C ALA A 472 -21.20 -12.41 -17.45
N LEU A 473 -20.30 -11.78 -16.67
CA LEU A 473 -19.70 -12.38 -15.47
C LEU A 473 -19.90 -11.57 -14.18
N ASP A 474 -20.54 -10.39 -14.22
CA ASP A 474 -21.09 -9.76 -13.01
C ASP A 474 -22.43 -10.45 -12.73
N GLY A 475 -22.41 -11.50 -11.91
CA GLY A 475 -23.49 -12.48 -11.66
C GLY A 475 -24.84 -11.96 -11.14
N GLY A 476 -25.42 -10.95 -11.76
CA GLY A 476 -26.86 -10.86 -11.86
C GLY A 476 -27.33 -11.86 -12.92
N PRO A 477 -28.53 -12.47 -12.77
CA PRO A 477 -29.14 -13.13 -13.91
C PRO A 477 -29.12 -12.13 -15.06
N VAL A 478 -28.74 -12.61 -16.25
CA VAL A 478 -29.16 -11.95 -17.48
C VAL A 478 -30.68 -12.08 -17.45
N VAL A 479 -31.33 -11.15 -16.75
CA VAL A 479 -32.68 -10.78 -17.09
C VAL A 479 -32.48 -10.06 -18.42
N GLU A 480 -32.38 -10.85 -19.49
CA GLU A 480 -33.14 -10.52 -20.67
C GLU A 480 -34.53 -10.24 -20.13
N LYS A 481 -34.79 -8.95 -19.86
CA LYS A 481 -36.16 -8.51 -19.73
C LYS A 481 -36.78 -9.04 -21.02
N PRO A 482 -37.82 -9.88 -20.95
CA PRO A 482 -38.59 -10.18 -22.14
C PRO A 482 -38.93 -8.80 -22.67
N VAL A 483 -38.41 -8.47 -23.85
CA VAL A 483 -38.85 -7.27 -24.56
C VAL A 483 -40.35 -7.47 -24.62
N ALA A 484 -41.07 -6.61 -23.90
CA ALA A 484 -42.51 -6.66 -23.86
C ALA A 484 -42.96 -6.71 -25.31
N SER A 485 -43.67 -7.78 -25.68
CA SER A 485 -44.31 -7.94 -26.97
C SER A 485 -45.32 -6.81 -27.12
N GLN A 486 -44.85 -5.66 -27.61
CA GLN A 486 -45.71 -4.56 -28.01
C GLN A 486 -46.27 -4.93 -29.39
N ASN A 487 -47.53 -5.36 -29.36
CA ASN A 487 -48.53 -5.30 -30.42
C ASN A 487 -48.02 -5.07 -31.86
N ILE A 488 -47.72 -6.15 -32.58
CA ILE A 488 -47.54 -6.18 -34.05
C ILE A 488 -48.90 -6.00 -34.79
N VAL A 489 -50.01 -5.79 -34.07
CA VAL A 489 -51.36 -5.75 -34.65
C VAL A 489 -51.65 -4.43 -35.39
N SER A 490 -50.87 -3.34 -35.18
CA SER A 490 -51.14 -2.04 -35.82
C SER A 490 -50.59 -1.86 -37.24
N ASP A 491 -49.60 -2.65 -37.68
CA ASP A 491 -48.81 -2.29 -38.87
C ASP A 491 -48.87 -3.31 -40.02
N LYS A 492 -49.78 -4.29 -39.97
CA LYS A 492 -49.90 -5.33 -41.01
C LYS A 492 -50.07 -4.73 -42.42
N ALA A 493 -50.87 -3.67 -42.58
CA ALA A 493 -51.06 -3.00 -43.87
C ALA A 493 -49.77 -2.33 -44.39
N LYS A 494 -48.92 -1.83 -43.50
CA LYS A 494 -47.63 -1.20 -43.86
C LYS A 494 -46.57 -2.25 -44.19
N VAL A 495 -46.55 -3.35 -43.44
CA VAL A 495 -45.69 -4.51 -43.71
C VAL A 495 -46.05 -5.13 -45.06
N ASP A 496 -47.34 -5.31 -45.37
CA ASP A 496 -47.80 -5.81 -46.67
C ASP A 496 -47.42 -4.86 -47.81
N SER A 497 -47.55 -3.53 -47.59
CA SER A 497 -47.09 -2.52 -48.56
C SER A 497 -45.57 -2.57 -48.78
N LEU A 498 -44.78 -2.75 -47.73
CA LEU A 498 -43.32 -2.85 -47.80
C LEU A 498 -42.93 -4.10 -48.61
N LEU A 499 -43.46 -5.26 -48.22
CA LEU A 499 -43.19 -6.55 -48.87
C LEU A 499 -43.68 -6.62 -50.32
N SER A 500 -44.76 -5.91 -50.67
CA SER A 500 -45.21 -5.83 -52.07
C SER A 500 -44.19 -5.20 -53.03
N THR A 501 -43.28 -4.36 -52.49
CA THR A 501 -42.27 -3.66 -53.28
C THR A 501 -40.92 -4.38 -53.24
N ILE A 502 -40.50 -4.85 -52.07
CA ILE A 502 -39.20 -5.53 -51.92
C ILE A 502 -39.25 -7.03 -52.23
N GLY A 503 -40.44 -7.63 -52.28
CA GLY A 503 -40.67 -9.05 -52.50
C GLY A 503 -40.84 -9.84 -51.20
N THR A 504 -41.44 -11.02 -51.32
CA THR A 504 -41.70 -11.96 -50.23
C THR A 504 -40.72 -13.13 -50.27
N PHE A 505 -40.19 -13.51 -49.12
CA PHE A 505 -39.32 -14.67 -48.97
C PHE A 505 -40.10 -15.99 -49.15
N ASN A 506 -39.58 -16.91 -49.95
CA ASN A 506 -40.13 -18.26 -50.08
C ASN A 506 -39.17 -19.32 -49.51
N PRO A 507 -39.48 -19.93 -48.35
CA PRO A 507 -38.58 -20.87 -47.68
C PRO A 507 -38.32 -22.17 -48.45
N ASP A 508 -39.13 -22.50 -49.46
CA ASP A 508 -38.96 -23.71 -50.27
C ASP A 508 -37.95 -23.52 -51.44
N VAL A 509 -37.61 -22.26 -51.76
CA VAL A 509 -36.81 -21.91 -52.95
C VAL A 509 -35.62 -21.02 -52.61
N GLU A 510 -35.69 -20.26 -51.51
CA GLU A 510 -34.68 -19.26 -51.12
C GLU A 510 -34.04 -19.61 -49.78
N GLU A 511 -32.71 -19.47 -49.69
CA GLU A 511 -31.98 -19.60 -48.43
C GLU A 511 -31.88 -18.24 -47.72
N GLN A 512 -32.08 -18.25 -46.40
CA GLN A 512 -31.98 -17.08 -45.54
C GLN A 512 -30.55 -16.52 -45.49
N ASP A 513 -30.40 -15.21 -45.64
CA ASP A 513 -29.12 -14.51 -45.54
C ASP A 513 -28.80 -14.11 -44.10
N ASP A 514 -27.50 -13.99 -43.78
CA ASP A 514 -27.04 -13.38 -42.52
C ASP A 514 -27.04 -11.85 -42.67
N LEU A 515 -28.15 -11.21 -42.28
CA LEU A 515 -28.32 -9.77 -42.42
C LEU A 515 -27.39 -8.95 -41.51
N LYS A 516 -26.74 -9.56 -40.50
CA LYS A 516 -25.75 -8.86 -39.65
C LYS A 516 -24.48 -8.48 -40.43
N LEU A 517 -24.29 -9.00 -41.65
CA LEU A 517 -23.20 -8.57 -42.53
C LEU A 517 -23.40 -7.14 -43.07
N ILE A 518 -24.62 -6.58 -42.96
CA ILE A 518 -24.89 -5.17 -43.29
C ILE A 518 -24.55 -4.29 -42.09
N ASN A 519 -23.68 -3.29 -42.29
CA ASN A 519 -23.31 -2.36 -41.22
C ASN A 519 -24.54 -1.60 -40.73
N GLY A 520 -24.81 -1.73 -39.43
CA GLY A 520 -25.98 -1.12 -38.78
C GLY A 520 -27.04 -2.14 -38.38
N VAL A 521 -27.01 -3.36 -38.93
CA VAL A 521 -27.87 -4.48 -38.54
C VAL A 521 -27.17 -5.31 -37.45
N GLY A 522 -27.62 -5.16 -36.20
CA GLY A 522 -27.20 -6.04 -35.09
C GLY A 522 -28.19 -7.19 -34.85
N PRO A 523 -27.90 -8.12 -33.92
CA PRO A 523 -28.75 -9.29 -33.66
C PRO A 523 -30.21 -8.97 -33.34
N VAL A 524 -30.46 -7.88 -32.62
CA VAL A 524 -31.83 -7.43 -32.28
C VAL A 524 -32.57 -6.89 -33.50
N MET A 525 -31.85 -6.20 -34.40
CA MET A 525 -32.43 -5.63 -35.61
C MET A 525 -32.75 -6.72 -36.63
N GLU A 526 -31.84 -7.67 -36.82
CA GLU A 526 -32.04 -8.85 -37.66
C GLU A 526 -33.29 -9.64 -37.25
N GLN A 527 -33.48 -9.89 -35.94
CA GLN A 527 -34.70 -10.55 -35.44
C GLN A 527 -35.98 -9.79 -35.78
N LYS A 528 -35.97 -8.46 -35.73
CA LYS A 528 -37.14 -7.64 -36.12
C LYS A 528 -37.39 -7.67 -37.63
N LEU A 529 -36.34 -7.62 -38.44
CA LEU A 529 -36.45 -7.76 -39.90
C LEU A 529 -37.07 -9.12 -40.29
N HIS A 530 -36.66 -10.20 -39.62
CA HIS A 530 -37.26 -11.52 -39.79
C HIS A 530 -38.74 -11.54 -39.38
N GLN A 531 -39.12 -10.85 -38.30
CA GLN A 531 -40.52 -10.77 -37.86
C GLN A 531 -41.44 -10.06 -38.87
N ILE A 532 -40.89 -9.15 -39.69
CA ILE A 532 -41.63 -8.43 -40.72
C ILE A 532 -41.47 -9.03 -42.13
N GLY A 533 -40.81 -10.19 -42.27
CA GLY A 533 -40.75 -10.91 -43.53
C GLY A 533 -39.51 -10.65 -44.41
N ILE A 534 -38.48 -9.99 -43.86
CA ILE A 534 -37.25 -9.64 -44.58
C ILE A 534 -36.13 -10.59 -44.13
N PHE A 535 -35.69 -11.46 -45.03
CA PHE A 535 -34.75 -12.55 -44.76
C PHE A 535 -33.54 -12.58 -45.71
N THR A 536 -33.58 -11.86 -46.84
CA THR A 536 -32.53 -11.94 -47.86
C THR A 536 -31.90 -10.58 -48.19
N PHE A 537 -30.66 -10.59 -48.67
CA PHE A 537 -29.99 -9.39 -49.21
C PHE A 537 -30.73 -8.85 -50.43
N ASP A 538 -31.39 -9.71 -51.21
CA ASP A 538 -32.17 -9.29 -52.37
C ASP A 538 -33.34 -8.38 -51.97
N GLN A 539 -34.09 -8.73 -50.93
CA GLN A 539 -35.16 -7.89 -50.40
C GLN A 539 -34.63 -6.53 -49.92
N VAL A 540 -33.52 -6.52 -49.17
CA VAL A 540 -32.93 -5.27 -48.65
C VAL A 540 -32.35 -4.41 -49.78
N SER A 541 -31.78 -5.02 -50.82
CA SER A 541 -31.19 -4.30 -51.98
C SER A 541 -32.20 -3.51 -52.81
N ARG A 542 -33.50 -3.85 -52.70
CA ARG A 542 -34.59 -3.20 -53.44
C ARG A 542 -35.22 -2.03 -52.70
N MET A 543 -34.75 -1.72 -51.49
CA MET A 543 -35.27 -0.59 -50.72
C MET A 543 -34.86 0.75 -51.35
N THR A 544 -35.84 1.64 -51.53
CA THR A 544 -35.61 3.05 -51.85
C THR A 544 -35.93 3.94 -50.65
N ASP A 545 -35.83 5.26 -50.83
CA ASP A 545 -36.21 6.24 -49.82
C ASP A 545 -37.61 5.98 -49.22
N ARG A 546 -38.56 5.53 -50.04
CA ARG A 546 -39.93 5.20 -49.60
C ARG A 546 -39.97 3.99 -48.67
N GLU A 547 -39.22 2.93 -48.98
CA GLU A 547 -39.18 1.71 -48.18
C GLU A 547 -38.41 1.91 -46.88
N TYR A 548 -37.39 2.79 -46.88
CA TYR A 548 -36.72 3.21 -45.65
C TYR A 548 -37.66 3.95 -44.71
N ASP A 549 -38.44 4.90 -45.22
CA ASP A 549 -39.43 5.63 -44.41
C ASP A 549 -40.49 4.68 -43.83
N LEU A 550 -40.97 3.71 -44.62
CA LEU A 550 -41.91 2.67 -44.16
C LEU A 550 -41.28 1.75 -43.10
N LEU A 551 -40.02 1.36 -43.27
CA LEU A 551 -39.31 0.52 -42.30
C LEU A 551 -39.11 1.25 -40.97
N ASP A 552 -38.78 2.54 -41.01
CA ASP A 552 -38.61 3.38 -39.83
C ASP A 552 -39.92 3.53 -39.04
N GLU A 553 -41.05 3.67 -39.74
CA GLU A 553 -42.38 3.69 -39.11
C GLU A 553 -42.75 2.36 -38.44
N ILE A 554 -42.32 1.22 -39.01
CA ILE A 554 -42.63 -0.12 -38.49
C ILE A 554 -41.72 -0.49 -37.30
N VAL A 555 -40.42 -0.16 -37.35
CA VAL A 555 -39.44 -0.63 -36.37
C VAL A 555 -39.27 0.36 -35.20
N SER A 556 -39.56 1.66 -35.40
CA SER A 556 -39.66 2.79 -34.44
C SER A 556 -38.48 3.09 -33.50
N GLU A 557 -37.59 2.14 -33.21
CA GLU A 557 -36.51 2.28 -32.23
C GLU A 557 -35.26 2.99 -32.77
N PHE A 558 -35.09 3.09 -34.10
CA PHE A 558 -33.93 3.72 -34.73
C PHE A 558 -34.24 4.36 -36.10
N PRO A 559 -35.09 5.41 -36.15
CA PRO A 559 -35.48 6.03 -37.41
C PRO A 559 -34.28 6.64 -38.14
N GLY A 560 -34.26 6.49 -39.47
CA GLY A 560 -33.27 7.02 -40.41
C GLY A 560 -32.01 6.19 -40.53
N ARG A 561 -31.89 5.08 -39.79
CA ARG A 561 -30.65 4.30 -39.71
C ARG A 561 -30.36 3.53 -40.99
N ALA A 562 -31.37 2.87 -41.55
CA ALA A 562 -31.22 2.07 -42.77
C ALA A 562 -30.77 2.92 -43.97
N LYS A 563 -31.32 4.14 -44.07
CA LYS A 563 -30.95 5.13 -45.09
C LYS A 563 -29.57 5.73 -44.83
N ARG A 564 -29.26 6.14 -43.60
CA ARG A 564 -27.98 6.75 -43.25
C ARG A 564 -26.81 5.80 -43.47
N ASP A 565 -26.99 4.54 -43.11
CA ASP A 565 -25.95 3.52 -43.20
C ASP A 565 -25.97 2.82 -44.59
N ASP A 566 -26.79 3.26 -45.55
CA ASP A 566 -26.91 2.72 -46.92
C ASP A 566 -27.07 1.19 -47.01
N TRP A 567 -28.15 0.67 -46.40
CA TRP A 567 -28.39 -0.77 -46.35
C TRP A 567 -28.64 -1.39 -47.73
N ALA A 568 -29.38 -0.73 -48.62
CA ALA A 568 -29.64 -1.23 -49.97
C ALA A 568 -28.36 -1.33 -50.80
N GLY A 569 -27.47 -0.33 -50.73
CA GLY A 569 -26.17 -0.37 -51.41
C GLY A 569 -25.28 -1.50 -50.90
N GLN A 570 -25.21 -1.69 -49.59
CA GLN A 570 -24.46 -2.81 -48.98
C GLN A 570 -25.05 -4.18 -49.34
N ALA A 571 -26.38 -4.30 -49.28
CA ALA A 571 -27.08 -5.53 -49.64
C ALA A 571 -26.91 -5.88 -51.13
N LEU A 572 -26.87 -4.88 -52.02
CA LEU A 572 -26.60 -5.10 -53.45
C LEU A 572 -25.19 -5.67 -53.70
N ILE A 573 -24.19 -5.18 -52.96
CA ILE A 573 -22.82 -5.70 -53.03
C ILE A 573 -22.77 -7.14 -52.51
N LEU A 574 -23.42 -7.41 -51.37
CA LEU A 574 -23.44 -8.75 -50.75
C LEU A 574 -24.21 -9.75 -51.61
N LYS A 575 -25.32 -9.34 -52.23
CA LYS A 575 -26.08 -10.15 -53.19
C LYS A 575 -25.24 -10.55 -54.41
N ASN A 576 -24.46 -9.63 -54.97
CA ASN A 576 -23.67 -9.88 -56.18
C ASN A 576 -22.38 -10.69 -55.90
N ASN A 577 -21.98 -10.81 -54.63
CA ASN A 577 -20.83 -11.61 -54.19
C ASN A 577 -21.23 -13.01 -53.68
N LYS A 578 -22.52 -13.34 -53.76
CA LYS A 578 -23.11 -14.65 -53.45
C LYS A 578 -23.18 -15.47 -54.75
#